data_AF-A0A6A4INR4-F1
#
_entry.id   AF-A0A6A4INR4-F1
#
_cell.length_a   1.000
_cell.length_b   1.000
_cell.length_c   1.000
_cell.angle_alpha   90.00
_cell.angle_beta   90.00
_cell.angle_gamma   90.00
#
_symmetry.space_group_name_H-M   'P 1'
#
loop_
_entity.id
_entity.type
_entity.pdbx_description
1 polymer ?
#
loop_
_entity_poly.entity_id
_entity_poly.type
_entity_poly.pdbx_seq_one_letter_code
_entity_poly.pdbx_strand_id
1 'polypeptide(L)'
;MLIDFDCAVHVDRGRTITGFRGTKPWAAPEVGRKNEEYDPFLADRYSCGVVFNMLWLCVRPSAPDLHAFSVALTSENPTDRPPLQTWIQRNVVQTPPPSPDFGPSGPGWVGSMDVTLSSMRAQ
;
A
#
# COMPACT_ATOMS: atom_id res chain seq x y z
N MET A 1 9.84 2.90 -2.95
CA MET A 1 10.16 3.77 -4.11
C MET A 1 9.72 3.03 -5.37
N LEU A 2 8.95 3.67 -6.25
CA LEU A 2 8.64 3.15 -7.59
C LEU A 2 9.58 3.84 -8.59
N ILE A 3 10.12 3.09 -9.54
CA ILE A 3 11.08 3.55 -10.55
C ILE A 3 10.70 2.96 -11.91
N ASP A 4 11.39 3.40 -12.98
CA ASP A 4 11.23 2.89 -14.35
C ASP A 4 9.83 3.14 -14.93
N PHE A 5 9.59 4.38 -15.36
CA PHE A 5 8.31 4.83 -15.92
C PHE A 5 8.27 4.75 -17.45
N ASP A 6 9.19 4.03 -18.10
CA ASP A 6 9.28 3.96 -19.56
C ASP A 6 8.05 3.32 -20.20
N CYS A 7 7.33 2.48 -19.44
CA CYS A 7 6.07 1.86 -19.85
C CYS A 7 4.82 2.63 -19.39
N ALA A 8 4.97 3.69 -18.59
CA ALA A 8 3.84 4.43 -18.02
C ALA A 8 3.05 5.17 -19.10
N VAL A 9 1.75 5.35 -18.83
CA VAL A 9 0.84 6.07 -19.73
C VAL A 9 0.01 7.07 -18.95
N HIS A 10 -0.30 8.19 -19.59
CA HIS A 10 -1.29 9.12 -19.08
C HIS A 10 -2.67 8.72 -19.61
N VAL A 11 -3.59 8.42 -18.70
CA VAL A 11 -4.93 7.94 -19.03
C VAL A 11 -5.93 8.54 -18.04
N ASP A 12 -7.04 9.08 -18.55
CA ASP A 12 -8.13 9.57 -17.72
C ASP A 12 -8.87 8.41 -17.03
N ARG A 13 -9.48 8.67 -15.88
CA ARG A 13 -10.30 7.65 -15.20
C ARG A 13 -11.44 7.17 -16.11
N GLY A 14 -11.66 5.87 -16.11
CA GLY A 14 -12.71 5.23 -16.91
C GLY A 14 -12.35 5.05 -18.39
N ARG A 15 -11.13 5.43 -18.79
CA ARG A 15 -10.60 5.12 -20.12
C ARG A 15 -9.82 3.82 -20.11
N THR A 16 -9.92 3.12 -21.23
CA THR A 16 -9.27 1.84 -21.49
C THR A 16 -8.10 2.03 -22.47
N ILE A 17 -7.18 1.07 -22.49
CA ILE A 17 -6.04 1.04 -23.42
C ILE A 17 -5.89 -0.35 -24.05
N THR A 18 -5.08 -0.44 -25.12
CA THR A 18 -4.77 -1.70 -25.81
C THR A 18 -3.28 -2.04 -25.77
N GLY A 19 -2.96 -3.29 -26.10
CA GLY A 19 -1.59 -3.76 -26.25
C GLY A 19 -0.95 -4.21 -24.95
N PHE A 20 0.21 -4.84 -25.09
CA PHE A 20 0.95 -5.35 -23.95
C PHE A 20 1.88 -4.28 -23.36
N ARG A 21 1.87 -4.12 -22.04
CA ARG A 21 2.78 -3.23 -21.29
C ARG A 21 3.29 -3.93 -20.04
N GLY A 22 4.57 -3.75 -19.74
CA GLY A 22 5.23 -4.36 -18.58
C GLY A 22 5.87 -5.72 -18.86
N THR A 23 5.95 -6.56 -17.84
CA THR A 23 6.70 -7.83 -17.88
C THR A 23 5.74 -9.00 -17.62
N LYS A 24 5.75 -10.02 -18.50
CA LYS A 24 4.69 -11.05 -18.61
C LYS A 24 4.27 -11.71 -17.28
N PRO A 25 5.17 -12.15 -16.39
CA PRO A 25 4.77 -12.80 -15.12
C PRO A 25 4.09 -11.86 -14.12
N TRP A 26 4.13 -10.55 -14.37
CA TRP A 26 3.58 -9.50 -13.51
C TRP A 26 2.33 -8.84 -14.10
N ALA A 27 2.00 -9.16 -15.36
CA ALA A 27 0.91 -8.55 -16.08
C ALA A 27 -0.42 -9.23 -15.76
N ALA A 28 -1.48 -8.44 -15.69
CA ALA A 28 -2.84 -8.96 -15.53
C ALA A 28 -3.24 -9.82 -16.75
N PRO A 29 -4.11 -10.82 -16.58
CA PRO A 29 -4.45 -11.77 -17.64
C PRO A 29 -5.09 -11.12 -18.87
N GLU A 30 -5.73 -9.96 -18.71
CA GLU A 30 -6.29 -9.15 -19.80
C GLU A 30 -5.26 -8.34 -20.59
N VAL A 31 -4.07 -8.09 -20.03
CA VAL A 31 -3.06 -7.24 -20.67
C VAL A 31 -2.43 -7.96 -21.86
N GLY A 32 -2.49 -7.34 -23.03
CA GLY A 32 -1.92 -7.88 -24.26
C GLY A 32 -2.78 -8.94 -24.95
N ARG A 33 -4.03 -9.16 -24.51
CA ARG A 33 -5.00 -9.94 -25.27
C ARG A 33 -5.31 -9.24 -26.59
N LYS A 34 -5.34 -10.01 -27.68
CA LYS A 34 -5.46 -9.48 -29.04
C LYS A 34 -6.83 -8.82 -29.22
N ASN A 35 -6.83 -7.55 -29.62
CA ASN A 35 -8.03 -6.73 -29.84
C ASN A 35 -8.90 -6.51 -28.60
N GLU A 36 -8.37 -6.73 -27.39
CA GLU A 36 -9.07 -6.43 -26.15
C GLU A 36 -8.51 -5.14 -25.54
N GLU A 37 -9.43 -4.30 -25.09
CA GLU A 37 -9.11 -3.14 -24.28
C GLU A 37 -9.17 -3.51 -22.80
N TYR A 38 -8.34 -2.86 -21.98
CA TYR A 38 -8.34 -3.05 -20.53
C TYR A 38 -8.24 -1.72 -19.79
N ASP A 39 -8.74 -1.71 -18.55
CA ASP A 39 -8.55 -0.61 -17.61
C ASP A 39 -7.12 -0.68 -17.03
N PRO A 40 -6.25 0.32 -17.29
CA PRO A 40 -4.87 0.29 -16.80
C PRO A 40 -4.78 0.34 -15.28
N PHE A 41 -5.72 1.00 -14.59
CA PHE A 41 -5.71 1.08 -13.13
C PHE A 41 -6.06 -0.26 -12.48
N LEU A 42 -6.93 -1.05 -13.10
CA LEU A 42 -7.24 -2.40 -12.62
C LEU A 42 -6.11 -3.39 -12.94
N ALA A 43 -5.43 -3.21 -14.07
CA ALA A 43 -4.23 -3.98 -14.41
C ALA A 43 -3.09 -3.72 -13.40
N ASP A 44 -2.83 -2.45 -13.05
CA ASP A 44 -1.82 -2.08 -12.04
C ASP A 44 -2.10 -2.74 -10.68
N ARG A 45 -3.37 -2.84 -10.28
CA ARG A 45 -3.77 -3.54 -9.04
C ARG A 45 -3.37 -5.01 -9.06
N TYR A 46 -3.56 -5.69 -10.18
CA TYR A 46 -3.13 -7.08 -10.34
C TYR A 46 -1.61 -7.19 -10.17
N SER A 47 -0.85 -6.34 -10.84
CA SER A 47 0.62 -6.32 -10.71
C SER A 47 1.07 -6.07 -9.27
N CYS A 48 0.40 -5.18 -8.54
CA CYS A 48 0.63 -5.01 -7.09
C CYS A 48 0.35 -6.28 -6.31
N GLY A 49 -0.72 -7.02 -6.63
CA GLY A 49 -1.03 -8.31 -6.03
C GLY A 49 0.08 -9.35 -6.23
N VAL A 50 0.63 -9.45 -7.45
CA VAL A 50 1.77 -10.34 -7.74
C VAL A 50 3.00 -9.95 -6.90
N VAL A 51 3.31 -8.65 -6.80
CA VAL A 51 4.41 -8.15 -5.96
C VAL A 51 4.18 -8.48 -4.49
N PHE A 52 2.97 -8.27 -3.96
CA PHE A 52 2.66 -8.55 -2.56
C PHE A 52 2.76 -10.05 -2.25
N ASN A 53 2.31 -10.91 -3.17
CA ASN A 53 2.45 -12.35 -3.03
C ASN A 53 3.93 -12.78 -3.02
N MET A 54 4.74 -12.21 -3.92
CA MET A 54 6.19 -12.46 -3.94
C MET A 54 6.89 -11.99 -2.65
N LEU A 55 6.54 -10.81 -2.15
CA LEU A 55 7.06 -10.32 -0.86
C LEU A 55 6.69 -11.26 0.29
N TRP A 56 5.43 -11.72 0.33
CA TRP A 56 4.96 -12.67 1.34
C TRP A 56 5.73 -14.00 1.29
N LEU A 57 6.01 -14.53 0.09
CA LEU A 57 6.80 -15.76 -0.08
C LEU A 57 8.27 -15.60 0.33
N CYS A 58 8.87 -14.42 0.10
CA CYS A 58 10.30 -14.20 0.31
C CYS A 58 10.68 -13.78 1.73
N VAL A 59 9.79 -13.14 2.51
CA VAL A 59 10.17 -12.41 3.74
C VAL A 59 9.49 -12.98 5.01
N ARG A 60 9.54 -14.29 5.29
CA ARG A 60 8.91 -14.87 6.50
C ARG A 60 9.24 -14.06 7.79
N PRO A 61 8.30 -13.78 8.71
CA PRO A 61 6.96 -14.39 8.85
C PRO A 61 5.75 -13.44 9.01
N SER A 62 4.55 -14.05 8.87
CA SER A 62 3.27 -13.68 9.51
C SER A 62 2.54 -12.39 9.09
N ALA A 63 2.21 -12.26 7.81
CA ALA A 63 1.17 -11.33 7.36
C ALA A 63 0.07 -12.08 6.57
N PRO A 64 -0.79 -12.89 7.23
CA PRO A 64 -1.89 -13.59 6.56
C PRO A 64 -2.84 -12.61 5.86
N ASP A 65 -3.03 -11.42 6.44
CA ASP A 65 -3.84 -10.37 5.83
C ASP A 65 -3.22 -9.85 4.53
N LEU A 66 -1.89 -9.74 4.47
CA LEU A 66 -1.19 -9.30 3.25
C LEU A 66 -1.35 -10.33 2.14
N HIS A 67 -1.26 -11.62 2.48
CA HIS A 67 -1.50 -12.70 1.52
C HIS A 67 -2.97 -12.73 1.07
N ALA A 68 -3.92 -12.58 1.98
CA ALA A 68 -5.34 -12.51 1.63
C ALA A 68 -5.62 -11.31 0.71
N PHE A 69 -5.00 -10.16 0.98
CA PHE A 69 -5.13 -8.97 0.15
C PHE A 69 -4.45 -9.14 -1.21
N SER A 70 -3.28 -9.78 -1.27
CA SER A 70 -2.61 -10.07 -2.55
C SER A 70 -3.47 -10.98 -3.43
N VAL A 71 -4.09 -12.01 -2.86
CA VAL A 71 -5.02 -12.90 -3.57
C VAL A 71 -6.22 -12.12 -4.14
N ALA A 72 -6.80 -11.20 -3.35
CA ALA A 72 -7.92 -10.37 -3.81
C ALA A 72 -7.52 -9.39 -4.93
N LEU A 73 -6.29 -8.87 -4.90
CA LEU A 73 -5.76 -8.01 -5.98
C LEU A 73 -5.54 -8.79 -7.28
N THR A 74 -5.26 -10.09 -7.22
CA THR A 74 -5.05 -10.95 -8.38
C THR A 74 -6.32 -11.62 -8.91
N SER A 75 -7.51 -11.13 -8.55
CA SER A 75 -8.77 -11.65 -9.10
C SER A 75 -8.78 -11.64 -10.64
N GLU A 76 -9.23 -12.74 -11.24
CA GLU A 76 -9.37 -12.89 -12.70
C GLU A 76 -10.26 -11.81 -13.29
N ASN A 77 -11.39 -11.54 -12.63
CA ASN A 77 -12.27 -10.44 -13.00
C ASN A 77 -11.70 -9.10 -12.48
N PRO A 78 -11.36 -8.14 -13.37
CA PRO A 78 -10.74 -6.87 -12.96
C PRO A 78 -11.57 -6.06 -11.96
N THR A 79 -12.90 -6.10 -12.06
CA THR A 79 -13.79 -5.29 -11.20
C THR A 79 -13.81 -5.77 -9.75
N ASP A 80 -13.40 -7.02 -9.51
CA ASP A 80 -13.39 -7.62 -8.17
C ASP A 80 -12.12 -7.26 -7.39
N ARG A 81 -11.15 -6.61 -8.05
CA ARG A 81 -9.87 -6.21 -7.44
C ARG A 81 -10.06 -4.97 -6.56
N PRO A 82 -9.79 -5.05 -5.24
CA PRO A 82 -10.00 -3.93 -4.34
C PRO A 82 -9.05 -2.76 -4.62
N PRO A 83 -9.45 -1.51 -4.36
CA PRO A 83 -8.50 -0.39 -4.34
C PRO A 83 -7.40 -0.61 -3.29
N LEU A 84 -6.17 -0.18 -3.59
CA LEU A 84 -5.06 -0.28 -2.63
C LEU A 84 -5.32 0.51 -1.35
N GLN A 85 -6.08 1.60 -1.43
CA GLN A 85 -6.49 2.42 -0.28
C GLN A 85 -7.26 1.59 0.77
N THR A 86 -7.98 0.55 0.34
CA THR A 86 -8.72 -0.35 1.24
C THR A 86 -7.78 -1.06 2.23
N TRP A 87 -6.54 -1.37 1.82
CA TRP A 87 -5.53 -1.93 2.71
C TRP A 87 -5.11 -0.94 3.80
N ILE A 88 -4.83 0.31 3.41
CA ILE A 88 -4.42 1.37 4.33
C ILE A 88 -5.50 1.61 5.37
N GLN A 89 -6.75 1.74 4.94
CA GLN A 89 -7.88 2.00 5.84
C GLN A 89 -8.08 0.88 6.87
N ARG A 90 -7.88 -0.38 6.50
CA ARG A 90 -7.99 -1.52 7.43
C ARG A 90 -6.88 -1.52 8.48
N ASN A 91 -5.66 -1.15 8.09
CA ASN A 91 -4.48 -1.29 8.95
C ASN A 91 -4.12 -0.02 9.73
N VAL A 92 -4.56 1.16 9.31
CA VAL A 92 -4.32 2.44 10.03
C VAL A 92 -5.31 2.64 11.18
N VAL A 93 -6.52 2.08 11.13
CA VAL A 93 -7.52 2.18 12.21
C VAL A 93 -7.19 1.25 13.40
N GLN A 94 -6.23 0.34 13.24
CA GLN A 94 -5.86 -0.64 14.28
C GLN A 94 -4.66 -0.26 15.14
N THR A 95 -3.99 0.89 14.94
CA THR A 95 -3.06 1.36 15.98
C THR A 95 -3.88 1.80 17.18
N PRO A 96 -3.81 1.11 18.34
CA PRO A 96 -4.51 1.56 19.53
C PRO A 96 -4.08 3.00 19.83
N PRO A 97 -4.98 3.84 20.37
CA PRO A 97 -4.55 5.14 20.89
C PRO A 97 -3.39 4.91 21.86
N PRO A 98 -2.43 5.84 21.96
CA PRO A 98 -1.41 5.76 23.00
C PRO A 98 -2.15 5.52 24.32
N SER A 99 -1.74 4.49 25.06
CA SER A 99 -2.29 4.18 26.37
C SER A 99 -2.38 5.48 27.17
N PRO A 100 -3.49 5.76 27.86
CA PRO A 100 -3.54 6.93 28.73
C PRO A 100 -2.33 6.82 29.66
N ASP A 101 -1.50 7.86 29.68
CA ASP A 101 -0.32 7.94 30.53
C ASP A 101 -0.75 7.50 31.94
N PHE A 102 -0.31 6.31 32.35
CA PHE A 102 -0.36 5.96 33.75
C PHE A 102 0.66 6.87 34.41
N GLY A 103 0.17 8.04 34.85
CA GLY A 103 0.90 8.94 35.71
C GLY A 103 1.51 8.14 36.85
N PRO A 104 2.75 8.45 37.27
CA PRO A 104 3.48 7.61 38.19
C PRO A 104 2.75 7.52 39.53
N SER A 105 2.16 6.34 39.80
CA SER A 105 1.68 5.95 41.12
C SER A 105 2.84 5.37 41.93
N GLY A 106 3.65 6.24 42.54
CA GLY A 106 4.68 5.84 43.49
C GLY A 106 5.56 7.02 43.95
N PRO A 107 5.90 7.13 45.25
CA PRO A 107 6.52 8.33 45.79
C PRO A 107 8.03 8.37 45.55
N GLY A 108 8.50 9.52 45.07
CA GLY A 108 9.83 10.05 45.33
C GLY A 108 10.94 9.56 44.41
N TRP A 109 11.35 10.40 43.47
CA TRP A 109 12.74 10.84 43.33
C TRP A 109 12.73 12.28 42.79
N VAL A 110 13.24 13.21 43.61
CA VAL A 110 13.53 14.59 43.22
C VAL A 110 14.73 14.55 42.28
N GLY A 111 14.53 14.98 41.04
CA GLY A 111 15.55 15.08 40.01
C GLY A 111 15.20 16.19 39.04
N SER A 112 15.23 17.42 39.55
CA SER A 112 15.13 18.65 38.77
C SER A 112 16.14 18.67 37.64
N MET A 113 15.68 18.90 36.41
CA MET A 113 16.31 19.79 35.44
C MET A 113 15.31 20.11 34.32
N ASP A 114 14.59 21.22 34.51
CA ASP A 114 13.96 21.96 33.44
C ASP A 114 15.02 22.39 32.41
N VAL A 115 14.82 22.02 31.14
CA VAL A 115 15.35 22.79 30.01
C VAL A 115 14.21 22.99 29.03
N THR A 116 13.44 24.05 29.26
CA THR A 116 12.63 24.69 28.22
C THR A 116 13.54 25.52 27.33
N LEU A 117 13.56 25.22 26.03
CA LEU A 117 14.05 26.13 25.00
C LEU A 117 12.98 26.29 23.93
N SER A 118 11.94 27.04 24.30
CA SER A 118 11.13 27.78 23.34
C SER A 118 11.72 29.17 23.23
N SER A 119 12.32 29.49 22.08
CA SER A 119 12.23 30.79 21.40
C SER A 119 13.42 30.96 20.45
N MET A 120 13.13 31.01 19.15
CA MET A 120 13.67 32.03 18.25
C MET A 120 12.94 31.95 16.90
N ARG A 121 11.75 32.58 16.84
CA ARG A 121 11.17 33.21 15.63
C ARG A 121 10.31 34.40 16.03
N ALA A 122 10.92 35.58 15.96
CA ALA A 122 10.40 36.91 15.62
C ALA A 122 11.67 37.81 15.70
N GLN A 123 12.14 38.49 14.67
CA GLN A 123 11.50 39.15 13.52
C GLN A 123 12.27 38.88 12.23
#